data_AF-A0AAW2PQS4-F1
#
_entry.id   AF-A0AAW2PQS4-F1
#
_cell.length_a   1.000
_cell.length_b   1.000
_cell.length_c   1.000
_cell.angle_alpha   90.00
_cell.angle_beta   90.00
_cell.angle_gamma   90.00
#
_symmetry.space_group_name_H-M   'P 1'
#
loop_
_entity.id
_entity.type
_entity.pdbx_description
1 polymer ?
#
loop_
_entity_poly.entity_id
_entity_poly.type
_entity_poly.pdbx_seq_one_letter_code
_entity_poly.pdbx_strand_id
1 'polypeptide(L)'
;MHLDCFENYLIWKSQEVTDIIHIGRRAGDRNCYHSLPPPLMGLKRNLSAAEIVEQAVFARRLLSHEVGSITNVVFMGMGEPLHNIENVIKAADILVDEHGLHFSPRKVTISTSGLVPQIKRFLKESNCALAVSLNATTDEVRNWVMPINRKYNLGLLLDTLREELCLKHNYKVLFEYVMLAGVNDSIEDAKRLIDLVQGIPCKINLISFNPHCGSQFKPTSEEKMIQFRNILAEAGCVVFLRPSRGDDQMAACGQLGKPGEIQAPVLKVPAKFRTALEASV
;
A
#
# COMPACT_ATOMS: atom_id res chain seq x y z
N MET A 1 -29.93 9.48 18.34
CA MET A 1 -29.40 8.44 17.42
C MET A 1 -28.01 8.89 17.02
N HIS A 2 -27.01 8.51 17.81
CA HIS A 2 -25.60 8.88 17.60
C HIS A 2 -24.93 7.82 16.72
N LEU A 3 -24.30 8.28 15.64
CA LEU A 3 -23.52 7.48 14.69
C LEU A 3 -22.04 7.70 15.02
N ASP A 4 -21.51 6.93 15.96
CA ASP A 4 -20.09 6.94 16.34
C ASP A 4 -19.40 5.67 15.82
N CYS A 5 -18.54 5.83 14.80
CA CYS A 5 -17.38 4.98 14.47
C CYS A 5 -16.78 5.44 13.13
N PHE A 6 -16.00 6.52 13.16
CA PHE A 6 -15.03 6.86 12.12
C PHE A 6 -13.68 6.95 12.83
N GLU A 7 -12.75 6.05 12.54
CA GLU A 7 -11.32 6.27 12.82
C GLU A 7 -10.47 5.17 12.18
N ASN A 8 -9.54 5.57 11.29
CA ASN A 8 -8.24 4.94 11.13
C ASN A 8 -7.30 5.85 10.30
N TYR A 9 -6.27 6.35 10.99
CA TYR A 9 -4.99 6.89 10.50
C TYR A 9 -4.94 7.85 9.29
N LEU A 10 -5.26 9.12 9.55
CA LEU A 10 -4.43 10.25 9.06
C LEU A 10 -3.01 10.04 9.62
N ILE A 11 -1.90 10.26 8.91
CA ILE A 11 -1.40 11.60 8.56
C ILE A 11 -0.48 11.53 7.30
N TRP A 12 -0.76 12.29 6.23
CA TRP A 12 0.27 12.96 5.40
C TRP A 12 -0.17 14.36 4.93
N LYS A 13 0.81 15.24 4.63
CA LYS A 13 0.69 16.71 4.46
C LYS A 13 -0.48 17.13 3.53
N SER A 14 -1.05 18.30 3.85
CA SER A 14 -2.13 19.00 3.15
C SER A 14 -2.24 18.66 1.66
N GLN A 15 -3.40 18.14 1.25
CA GLN A 15 -3.86 17.93 -0.13
C GLN A 15 -3.95 16.48 -0.66
N GLU A 16 -3.87 15.40 0.12
CA GLU A 16 -4.05 14.02 -0.38
C GLU A 16 -4.98 13.17 0.51
N VAL A 17 -5.96 12.47 -0.07
CA VAL A 17 -6.79 11.44 0.60
C VAL A 17 -6.22 10.06 0.31
N THR A 18 -5.94 9.32 1.38
CA THR A 18 -5.52 7.91 1.32
C THR A 18 -6.54 7.13 2.11
N ASP A 19 -7.46 6.41 1.45
CA ASP A 19 -8.38 5.47 2.12
C ASP A 19 -9.07 4.55 1.11
N ILE A 20 -9.72 3.49 1.61
CA ILE A 20 -10.51 2.39 0.97
C ILE A 20 -9.73 1.05 1.01
N ILE A 21 -10.10 -0.03 1.74
CA ILE A 21 -11.40 -0.58 2.18
C ILE A 21 -11.53 -0.78 3.74
N HIS A 22 -12.69 -0.88 4.43
CA HIS A 22 -13.60 -2.04 4.70
C HIS A 22 -14.87 -1.59 5.49
N ILE A 23 -16.06 -2.22 5.32
CA ILE A 23 -17.29 -1.97 6.13
C ILE A 23 -17.62 -3.18 7.05
N GLY A 24 -17.92 -2.91 8.32
CA GLY A 24 -18.08 -3.86 9.45
C GLY A 24 -19.43 -4.62 9.59
N ARG A 25 -19.65 -5.22 10.78
CA ARG A 25 -20.93 -5.83 11.22
C ARG A 25 -21.26 -5.43 12.68
N ARG A 26 -22.54 -5.33 13.04
CA ARG A 26 -23.06 -4.86 14.34
C ARG A 26 -22.99 -5.88 15.50
N ALA A 27 -22.54 -5.34 16.65
CA ALA A 27 -22.99 -5.37 18.06
C ALA A 27 -23.20 -6.68 18.87
N GLY A 28 -22.58 -6.68 20.07
CA GLY A 28 -22.84 -7.58 21.20
C GLY A 28 -21.81 -7.43 22.34
N ASP A 29 -21.99 -6.40 23.19
CA ASP A 29 -21.59 -6.16 24.60
C ASP A 29 -20.16 -6.28 25.23
N ARG A 30 -19.80 -5.18 25.93
CA ARG A 30 -18.89 -4.88 27.07
C ARG A 30 -17.41 -5.35 27.21
N ASN A 31 -16.60 -4.35 27.61
CA ASN A 31 -15.27 -4.32 28.27
C ASN A 31 -13.98 -4.16 27.45
N CYS A 32 -13.19 -3.16 27.90
CA CYS A 32 -11.94 -2.58 27.38
C CYS A 32 -10.78 -3.59 27.22
N TYR A 33 -9.84 -3.33 26.29
CA TYR A 33 -8.36 -3.28 26.46
C TYR A 33 -7.66 -3.08 25.07
N HIS A 34 -6.69 -2.14 25.08
CA HIS A 34 -5.74 -1.62 24.08
C HIS A 34 -5.53 -2.24 22.67
N SER A 35 -5.47 -1.31 21.69
CA SER A 35 -4.56 -1.22 20.51
C SER A 35 -4.27 -2.49 19.69
N LEU A 36 -4.93 -2.66 18.53
CA LEU A 36 -4.75 -3.79 17.61
C LEU A 36 -4.30 -3.37 16.17
N PRO A 37 -3.48 -4.19 15.48
CA PRO A 37 -2.97 -4.00 14.10
C PRO A 37 -4.05 -4.21 13.02
N PRO A 38 -3.78 -3.98 11.71
CA PRO A 38 -4.77 -4.10 10.62
C PRO A 38 -5.53 -5.43 10.70
N PRO A 39 -6.85 -5.43 10.48
CA PRO A 39 -7.68 -6.45 11.06
C PRO A 39 -7.49 -7.77 10.34
N LEU A 40 -7.28 -8.81 11.16
CA LEU A 40 -7.33 -10.25 10.87
C LEU A 40 -8.70 -10.71 10.31
N MET A 41 -9.52 -9.79 9.81
CA MET A 41 -10.82 -10.06 9.24
C MET A 41 -10.64 -10.55 7.80
N GLY A 42 -11.06 -11.79 7.55
CA GLY A 42 -11.16 -12.32 6.19
C GLY A 42 -12.08 -11.46 5.30
N LEU A 43 -11.91 -11.57 3.99
CA LEU A 43 -12.71 -10.85 3.00
C LEU A 43 -14.20 -11.16 3.18
N LYS A 44 -14.99 -10.15 3.57
CA LYS A 44 -16.44 -10.29 3.70
C LYS A 44 -17.17 -10.11 2.38
N ARG A 45 -16.96 -8.96 1.74
CA ARG A 45 -17.52 -8.61 0.44
C ARG A 45 -16.70 -7.50 -0.20
N ASN A 46 -16.91 -7.33 -1.50
CA ASN A 46 -16.43 -6.17 -2.23
C ASN A 46 -17.33 -4.95 -1.94
N LEU A 47 -16.72 -3.76 -1.99
CA LEU A 47 -17.45 -2.50 -1.99
C LEU A 47 -18.00 -2.20 -3.38
N SER A 48 -19.19 -1.62 -3.45
CA SER A 48 -19.73 -1.06 -4.68
C SER A 48 -18.98 0.22 -5.06
N ALA A 49 -19.04 0.62 -6.34
CA ALA A 49 -18.45 1.88 -6.79
C ALA A 49 -18.98 3.10 -6.00
N ALA A 50 -20.26 3.09 -5.61
CA ALA A 50 -20.86 4.17 -4.82
C ALA A 50 -20.21 4.29 -3.44
N GLU A 51 -20.00 3.17 -2.74
CA GLU A 51 -19.34 3.15 -1.42
C GLU A 51 -17.87 3.59 -1.50
N ILE A 52 -17.20 3.35 -2.63
CA ILE A 52 -15.82 3.80 -2.88
C ILE A 52 -15.81 5.33 -3.07
N VAL A 53 -16.65 5.84 -3.96
CA VAL A 53 -16.72 7.28 -4.27
C VAL A 53 -17.19 8.10 -3.05
N GLU A 54 -18.13 7.57 -2.26
CA GLU A 54 -18.66 8.23 -1.08
C GLU A 54 -17.57 8.58 -0.06
N GLN A 55 -16.53 7.75 0.07
CA GLN A 55 -15.40 8.02 0.96
C GLN A 55 -14.63 9.28 0.53
N ALA A 56 -14.35 9.44 -0.77
CA ALA A 56 -13.68 10.64 -1.29
C ALA A 56 -14.57 11.89 -1.16
N VAL A 57 -15.87 11.76 -1.41
CA VAL A 57 -16.86 12.84 -1.24
C VAL A 57 -16.93 13.28 0.23
N PHE A 58 -17.02 12.32 1.14
CA PHE A 58 -17.11 12.56 2.57
C PHE A 58 -15.84 13.23 3.11
N ALA A 59 -14.66 12.71 2.75
CA ALA A 59 -13.38 13.32 3.10
C ALA A 59 -13.30 14.77 2.60
N ARG A 60 -13.74 15.05 1.36
CA ARG A 60 -13.78 16.41 0.81
C ARG A 60 -14.67 17.36 1.60
N ARG A 61 -15.82 16.88 2.08
CA ARG A 61 -16.75 17.69 2.90
C ARG A 61 -16.20 17.94 4.30
N LEU A 62 -15.55 16.95 4.90
CA LEU A 62 -15.02 17.06 6.25
C LEU A 62 -13.78 17.96 6.30
N LEU A 63 -12.84 17.78 5.36
CA LEU A 63 -11.53 18.43 5.39
C LEU A 63 -11.48 19.79 4.68
N SER A 64 -12.52 20.16 3.92
CA SER A 64 -12.54 21.43 3.17
C SER A 64 -12.34 22.66 4.04
N HIS A 65 -12.73 22.60 5.32
CA HIS A 65 -12.58 23.72 6.25
C HIS A 65 -11.22 23.75 6.98
N GLU A 66 -10.53 22.62 7.10
CA GLU A 66 -9.32 22.50 7.92
C GLU A 66 -8.03 22.44 7.10
N VAL A 67 -8.04 21.71 5.98
CA VAL A 67 -6.82 21.33 5.25
C VAL A 67 -6.82 21.82 3.80
N GLY A 68 -7.91 22.45 3.36
CA GLY A 68 -8.10 22.96 2.00
C GLY A 68 -8.59 21.88 1.03
N SER A 69 -8.36 22.09 -0.27
CA SER A 69 -8.80 21.15 -1.30
C SER A 69 -7.97 19.88 -1.30
N ILE A 70 -8.66 18.74 -1.38
CA ILE A 70 -8.03 17.45 -1.64
C ILE A 70 -7.58 17.45 -3.10
N THR A 71 -6.33 17.10 -3.35
CA THR A 71 -5.72 17.09 -4.69
C THR A 71 -5.36 15.69 -5.18
N ASN A 72 -5.24 14.70 -4.30
CA ASN A 72 -4.98 13.31 -4.66
C ASN A 72 -5.92 12.34 -3.96
N VAL A 73 -6.13 11.19 -4.59
CA VAL A 73 -6.82 10.02 -4.03
C VAL A 73 -5.93 8.79 -4.24
N VAL A 74 -5.66 8.01 -3.21
CA VAL A 74 -4.89 6.77 -3.33
C VAL A 74 -5.63 5.58 -2.71
N PHE A 75 -5.72 4.48 -3.45
CA PHE A 75 -6.39 3.24 -3.06
C PHE A 75 -5.38 2.36 -2.31
N MET A 76 -5.10 2.73 -1.06
CA MET A 76 -4.13 2.07 -0.18
C MET A 76 -4.69 1.77 1.22
N GLY A 77 -6.02 1.73 1.37
CA GLY A 77 -6.65 1.29 2.61
C GLY A 77 -6.62 -0.24 2.72
N MET A 78 -7.56 -0.84 3.46
CA MET A 78 -7.53 -2.30 3.64
C MET A 78 -7.94 -3.02 2.36
N GLY A 79 -7.39 -4.20 2.05
CA GLY A 79 -7.83 -5.03 0.92
C GLY A 79 -7.06 -4.78 -0.38
N GLU A 80 -7.40 -5.54 -1.42
CA GLU A 80 -6.72 -5.52 -2.72
C GLU A 80 -7.67 -4.95 -3.80
N PRO A 81 -7.44 -3.72 -4.28
CA PRO A 81 -8.32 -3.05 -5.24
C PRO A 81 -8.59 -3.89 -6.50
N LEU A 82 -7.59 -4.59 -7.03
CA LEU A 82 -7.75 -5.33 -8.28
C LEU A 82 -8.58 -6.62 -8.15
N HIS A 83 -8.87 -7.11 -6.94
CA HIS A 83 -9.90 -8.14 -6.73
C HIS A 83 -11.32 -7.62 -6.98
N ASN A 84 -11.51 -6.29 -6.99
CA ASN A 84 -12.78 -5.61 -7.16
C ASN A 84 -12.75 -4.69 -8.39
N ILE A 85 -12.11 -5.15 -9.47
CA ILE A 85 -11.76 -4.33 -10.62
C ILE A 85 -12.94 -3.56 -11.23
N GLU A 86 -14.12 -4.18 -11.34
CA GLU A 86 -15.32 -3.54 -11.93
C GLU A 86 -15.73 -2.27 -11.16
N ASN A 87 -15.80 -2.37 -9.83
CA ASN A 87 -16.19 -1.26 -8.99
C ASN A 87 -15.07 -0.23 -8.86
N VAL A 88 -13.81 -0.66 -8.90
CA VAL A 88 -12.64 0.23 -8.82
C VAL A 88 -12.50 1.07 -10.07
N ILE A 89 -12.62 0.48 -11.27
CA ILE A 89 -12.59 1.25 -12.53
C ILE A 89 -13.75 2.24 -12.56
N LYS A 90 -14.97 1.78 -12.29
CA LYS A 90 -16.14 2.66 -12.25
C LYS A 90 -16.00 3.80 -11.25
N ALA A 91 -15.45 3.53 -10.07
CA ALA A 91 -15.18 4.58 -9.09
C ALA A 91 -14.09 5.54 -9.58
N ALA A 92 -12.98 5.03 -10.10
CA ALA A 92 -11.90 5.83 -10.64
C ALA A 92 -12.38 6.77 -11.76
N ASP A 93 -13.23 6.28 -12.66
CA ASP A 93 -13.86 7.08 -13.72
C ASP A 93 -14.68 8.24 -13.12
N ILE A 94 -15.52 7.97 -12.11
CA ILE A 94 -16.31 9.01 -11.42
C ILE A 94 -15.41 10.03 -10.70
N LEU A 95 -14.29 9.60 -10.12
CA LEU A 95 -13.36 10.49 -9.44
C LEU A 95 -12.69 11.47 -10.41
N VAL A 96 -12.36 11.03 -11.62
CA VAL A 96 -11.66 11.85 -12.64
C VAL A 96 -12.59 12.59 -13.58
N ASP A 97 -13.86 12.21 -13.63
CA ASP A 97 -14.88 12.85 -14.47
C ASP A 97 -15.02 14.35 -14.18
N GLU A 98 -15.18 15.16 -15.24
CA GLU A 98 -15.31 16.61 -15.16
C GLU A 98 -16.59 17.07 -14.45
N HIS A 99 -17.65 16.27 -14.52
CA HIS A 99 -18.90 16.45 -13.78
C HIS A 99 -18.88 15.73 -12.42
N GLY A 100 -17.84 14.96 -12.13
CA GLY A 100 -17.62 14.24 -10.88
C GLY A 100 -16.81 15.05 -9.85
N LEU A 101 -15.74 14.45 -9.32
CA LEU A 101 -14.81 15.14 -8.42
C LEU A 101 -13.69 15.88 -9.15
N HIS A 102 -13.58 15.70 -10.46
CA HIS A 102 -12.65 16.36 -11.36
C HIS A 102 -11.17 16.25 -10.90
N PHE A 103 -10.79 15.09 -10.38
CA PHE A 103 -9.38 14.81 -10.11
C PHE A 103 -8.62 14.58 -11.41
N SER A 104 -7.38 15.04 -11.48
CA SER A 104 -6.49 14.59 -12.55
C SER A 104 -6.28 13.07 -12.44
N PRO A 105 -6.32 12.30 -13.54
CA PRO A 105 -6.03 10.87 -13.51
C PRO A 105 -4.66 10.54 -12.90
N ARG A 106 -3.68 11.44 -13.03
CA ARG A 106 -2.35 11.29 -12.43
C ARG A 106 -2.34 11.43 -10.90
N LYS A 107 -3.43 11.93 -10.33
CA LYS A 107 -3.62 12.15 -8.90
C LYS A 107 -4.54 11.13 -8.25
N VAL A 108 -5.13 10.23 -9.04
CA VAL A 108 -5.87 9.05 -8.56
C VAL A 108 -4.96 7.83 -8.74
N THR A 109 -4.50 7.23 -7.65
CA THR A 109 -3.54 6.10 -7.70
C THR A 109 -4.17 4.81 -7.19
N ILE A 110 -4.17 3.76 -8.00
CA ILE A 110 -4.64 2.43 -7.63
C ILE A 110 -3.40 1.61 -7.25
N SER A 111 -3.30 1.17 -5.98
CA SER A 111 -2.24 0.26 -5.56
C SER A 111 -2.67 -1.20 -5.70
N THR A 112 -1.71 -2.09 -5.98
CA THR A 112 -1.93 -3.54 -6.05
C THR A 112 -0.74 -4.34 -5.55
N SER A 113 -1.03 -5.50 -4.97
CA SER A 113 -0.04 -6.52 -4.60
C SER A 113 0.51 -7.33 -5.78
N GLY A 114 0.01 -7.11 -7.01
CA GLY A 114 0.55 -7.75 -8.22
C GLY A 114 -0.38 -8.75 -8.88
N LEU A 115 -1.69 -8.46 -8.97
CA LEU A 115 -2.63 -9.31 -9.72
C LEU A 115 -2.46 -9.12 -11.23
N VAL A 116 -1.54 -9.87 -11.82
CA VAL A 116 -1.11 -9.74 -13.22
C VAL A 116 -2.26 -9.63 -14.24
N PRO A 117 -3.27 -10.52 -14.27
CA PRO A 117 -4.37 -10.40 -15.23
C PRO A 117 -5.16 -9.09 -15.08
N GLN A 118 -5.33 -8.63 -13.84
CA GLN A 118 -6.08 -7.41 -13.54
C GLN A 118 -5.26 -6.16 -13.76
N ILE A 119 -3.93 -6.22 -13.65
CA ILE A 119 -3.03 -5.13 -14.07
C ILE A 119 -3.18 -4.90 -15.57
N LYS A 120 -3.12 -5.96 -16.39
CA LYS A 120 -3.32 -5.86 -17.85
C LYS A 120 -4.67 -5.20 -18.17
N ARG A 121 -5.72 -5.62 -17.46
CA ARG A 121 -7.06 -5.05 -17.62
C ARG A 121 -7.12 -3.58 -17.21
N PHE A 122 -6.63 -3.24 -16.03
CA PHE A 122 -6.60 -1.89 -15.50
C PHE A 122 -5.85 -0.93 -16.44
N LEU A 123 -4.68 -1.34 -16.94
CA LEU A 123 -3.90 -0.52 -17.88
C LEU A 123 -4.63 -0.33 -19.21
N LYS A 124 -5.50 -1.24 -19.64
CA LYS A 124 -6.30 -1.05 -20.86
C LYS A 124 -7.51 -0.14 -20.66
N GLU A 125 -8.17 -0.25 -19.51
CA GLU A 125 -9.45 0.40 -19.24
C GLU A 125 -9.31 1.76 -18.53
N SER A 126 -8.21 2.00 -17.80
CA SER A 126 -8.01 3.24 -17.03
C SER A 126 -6.72 3.99 -17.39
N ASN A 127 -6.76 5.31 -17.19
CA ASN A 127 -5.61 6.20 -17.26
C ASN A 127 -5.16 6.72 -15.88
N CYS A 128 -5.79 6.24 -14.80
CA CYS A 128 -5.37 6.54 -13.44
C CYS A 128 -3.97 5.98 -13.16
N ALA A 129 -3.27 6.55 -12.18
CA ALA A 129 -1.93 6.10 -11.81
C ALA A 129 -1.96 4.70 -11.18
N LEU A 130 -0.93 3.89 -11.44
CA LEU A 130 -0.75 2.54 -10.91
C LEU A 130 0.41 2.54 -9.92
N ALA A 131 0.17 2.04 -8.72
CA ALA A 131 1.20 1.65 -7.78
C ALA A 131 1.24 0.13 -7.64
N VAL A 132 2.44 -0.44 -7.54
CA VAL A 132 2.67 -1.87 -7.39
C VAL A 132 3.54 -2.12 -6.17
N SER A 133 3.00 -2.85 -5.19
CA SER A 133 3.74 -3.29 -4.02
C SER A 133 4.71 -4.40 -4.42
N LEU A 134 5.99 -4.05 -4.50
CA LEU A 134 7.05 -4.98 -4.89
C LEU A 134 7.61 -5.69 -3.66
N ASN A 135 8.03 -4.92 -2.65
CA ASN A 135 8.48 -5.31 -1.30
C ASN A 135 9.59 -6.39 -1.21
N ALA A 136 10.15 -6.84 -2.33
CA ALA A 136 11.23 -7.83 -2.38
C ALA A 136 11.84 -7.87 -3.78
N THR A 137 13.13 -8.25 -3.86
CA THR A 137 13.87 -8.39 -5.12
C THR A 137 14.15 -9.85 -5.52
N THR A 138 13.63 -10.80 -4.75
CA THR A 138 13.75 -12.24 -5.03
C THR A 138 12.42 -12.93 -4.76
N ASP A 139 12.12 -13.98 -5.52
CA ASP A 139 10.87 -14.74 -5.35
C ASP A 139 10.80 -15.41 -3.98
N GLU A 140 11.92 -15.82 -3.40
CA GLU A 140 11.96 -16.44 -2.07
C GLU A 140 11.50 -15.48 -0.98
N VAL A 141 12.00 -14.24 -0.98
CA VAL A 141 11.57 -13.22 -0.03
C VAL A 141 10.13 -12.84 -0.31
N ARG A 142 9.79 -12.60 -1.58
CA ARG A 142 8.44 -12.16 -1.96
C ARG A 142 7.38 -13.21 -1.65
N ASN A 143 7.67 -14.50 -1.83
CA ASN A 143 6.77 -15.60 -1.45
C ASN A 143 6.49 -15.69 0.06
N TRP A 144 7.36 -15.11 0.88
CA TRP A 144 7.20 -15.02 2.33
C TRP A 144 6.42 -13.77 2.73
N VAL A 145 6.82 -12.60 2.26
CA VAL A 145 6.18 -11.32 2.65
C VAL A 145 4.87 -11.03 1.90
N MET A 146 4.73 -11.55 0.67
CA MET A 146 3.59 -11.31 -0.22
C MET A 146 3.17 -12.62 -0.91
N PRO A 147 2.33 -13.46 -0.26
CA PRO A 147 1.97 -14.81 -0.75
C PRO A 147 1.39 -14.87 -2.18
N ILE A 148 0.82 -13.76 -2.68
CA ILE A 148 0.36 -13.63 -4.07
C ILE A 148 1.45 -13.95 -5.09
N ASN A 149 2.73 -13.77 -4.72
CA ASN A 149 3.88 -14.07 -5.56
C ASN A 149 3.98 -15.54 -5.98
N ARG A 150 3.44 -16.46 -5.18
CA ARG A 150 3.43 -17.90 -5.52
C ARG A 150 2.57 -18.19 -6.75
N LYS A 151 1.59 -17.32 -7.01
CA LYS A 151 0.71 -17.39 -8.19
C LYS A 151 1.23 -16.51 -9.33
N TYR A 152 1.71 -15.32 -9.01
CA TYR A 152 2.26 -14.36 -9.96
C TYR A 152 3.64 -13.89 -9.49
N ASN A 153 4.67 -14.61 -9.94
CA ASN A 153 6.05 -14.39 -9.52
C ASN A 153 6.60 -13.05 -10.03
N LEU A 154 7.78 -12.65 -9.54
CA LEU A 154 8.43 -11.39 -9.90
C LEU A 154 8.63 -11.24 -11.41
N GLY A 155 9.14 -12.27 -12.07
CA GLY A 155 9.37 -12.26 -13.53
C GLY A 155 8.09 -11.96 -14.29
N LEU A 156 7.03 -12.73 -14.05
CA LEU A 156 5.74 -12.54 -14.72
C LEU A 156 5.14 -11.14 -14.46
N LEU A 157 5.27 -10.63 -13.24
CA LEU A 157 4.79 -9.29 -12.86
C LEU A 157 5.56 -8.19 -13.61
N LEU A 158 6.88 -8.25 -13.60
CA LEU A 158 7.75 -7.24 -14.20
C LEU A 158 7.69 -7.28 -15.72
N ASP A 159 7.66 -8.47 -16.33
CA ASP A 159 7.53 -8.64 -17.77
C ASP A 159 6.18 -8.11 -18.25
N THR A 160 5.10 -8.39 -17.52
CA THR A 160 3.78 -7.79 -17.79
C THR A 160 3.83 -6.26 -17.75
N LEU A 161 4.46 -5.67 -16.74
CA LEU A 161 4.58 -4.21 -16.66
C LEU A 161 5.44 -3.66 -17.81
N ARG A 162 6.51 -4.35 -18.20
CA ARG A 162 7.36 -3.95 -19.33
C ARG A 162 6.59 -3.96 -20.65
N GLU A 163 5.80 -5.01 -20.90
CA GLU A 163 4.95 -5.16 -22.08
C GLU A 163 3.83 -4.12 -22.13
N GLU A 164 3.08 -3.93 -21.05
CA GLU A 164 1.89 -3.07 -21.08
C GLU A 164 2.26 -1.58 -21.02
N LEU A 165 3.35 -1.22 -20.32
CA LEU A 165 3.77 0.19 -20.19
C LEU A 165 4.51 0.71 -21.42
N CYS A 166 5.13 -0.15 -22.24
CA CYS A 166 5.76 0.30 -23.49
C CYS A 166 4.71 0.82 -24.50
N LEU A 167 3.46 0.37 -24.37
CA LEU A 167 2.32 0.82 -25.18
C LEU A 167 1.70 2.14 -24.67
N LYS A 168 2.09 2.62 -23.49
CA LYS A 168 1.51 3.80 -22.83
C LYS A 168 2.45 5.00 -22.92
N HIS A 169 2.00 6.08 -23.57
CA HIS A 169 2.77 7.31 -23.67
C HIS A 169 2.86 8.06 -22.32
N ASN A 170 4.08 8.41 -21.89
CA ASN A 170 4.36 9.18 -20.66
C ASN A 170 3.71 8.63 -19.37
N TYR A 171 3.50 7.32 -19.31
CA TYR A 171 2.99 6.66 -18.12
C TYR A 171 4.15 6.03 -17.34
N LYS A 172 4.16 6.21 -16.01
CA LYS A 172 5.16 5.58 -15.14
C LYS A 172 4.45 4.90 -13.98
N VAL A 173 4.78 3.62 -13.74
CA VAL A 173 4.31 2.88 -12.57
C VAL A 173 5.07 3.34 -11.32
N LEU A 174 4.40 3.40 -10.18
CA LEU A 174 5.05 3.62 -8.89
C LEU A 174 5.32 2.28 -8.22
N PHE A 175 6.57 1.89 -8.04
CA PHE A 175 6.91 0.74 -7.23
C PHE A 175 6.97 1.13 -5.76
N GLU A 176 6.22 0.42 -4.94
CA GLU A 176 6.23 0.57 -3.48
C GLU A 176 7.12 -0.50 -2.87
N TYR A 177 8.05 -0.07 -2.04
CA TYR A 177 9.05 -0.93 -1.43
C TYR A 177 9.17 -0.63 0.05
N VAL A 178 8.49 -1.45 0.87
CA VAL A 178 8.59 -1.38 2.33
C VAL A 178 9.94 -1.94 2.76
N MET A 179 10.72 -1.12 3.47
CA MET A 179 12.07 -1.44 3.91
C MET A 179 12.03 -2.20 5.25
N LEU A 180 12.42 -3.47 5.21
CA LEU A 180 12.42 -4.40 6.34
C LEU A 180 13.87 -4.76 6.71
N ALA A 181 14.26 -4.40 7.93
CA ALA A 181 15.63 -4.58 8.41
C ALA A 181 16.08 -6.04 8.32
N GLY A 182 17.18 -6.30 7.62
CA GLY A 182 17.79 -7.62 7.50
C GLY A 182 17.05 -8.60 6.57
N VAL A 183 15.97 -8.15 5.92
CA VAL A 183 15.13 -9.02 5.06
C VAL A 183 15.23 -8.63 3.60
N ASN A 184 15.10 -7.35 3.28
CA ASN A 184 15.03 -6.86 1.89
C ASN A 184 15.75 -5.51 1.71
N ASP A 185 16.67 -5.17 2.61
CA ASP A 185 17.29 -3.85 2.69
C ASP A 185 18.81 -3.88 2.50
N SER A 186 19.37 -4.95 1.92
CA SER A 186 20.82 -5.05 1.67
C SER A 186 21.28 -4.23 0.45
N ILE A 187 22.59 -4.00 0.32
CA ILE A 187 23.15 -3.35 -0.88
C ILE A 187 22.92 -4.20 -2.14
N GLU A 188 22.96 -5.52 -1.99
CA GLU A 188 22.67 -6.49 -3.05
C GLU A 188 21.18 -6.44 -3.44
N ASP A 189 20.28 -6.20 -2.49
CA ASP A 189 18.87 -5.93 -2.82
C ASP A 189 18.74 -4.66 -3.67
N ALA A 190 19.45 -3.57 -3.33
CA ALA A 190 19.41 -2.35 -4.14
C ALA A 190 19.90 -2.60 -5.58
N LYS A 191 20.99 -3.35 -5.74
CA LYS A 191 21.52 -3.73 -7.06
C LYS A 191 20.53 -4.59 -7.85
N ARG A 192 19.97 -5.62 -7.23
CA ARG A 192 18.92 -6.45 -7.86
C ARG A 192 17.71 -5.61 -8.25
N LEU A 193 17.30 -4.65 -7.43
CA LEU A 193 16.16 -3.79 -7.75
C LEU A 193 16.42 -2.97 -9.01
N ILE A 194 17.64 -2.44 -9.20
CA ILE A 194 18.02 -1.72 -10.43
C ILE A 194 17.86 -2.62 -11.66
N ASP A 195 18.37 -3.84 -11.58
CA ASP A 195 18.29 -4.80 -12.69
C ASP A 195 16.82 -5.18 -13.00
N LEU A 196 16.00 -5.40 -11.96
CA LEU A 196 14.60 -5.80 -12.11
C LEU A 196 13.74 -4.73 -12.78
N VAL A 197 13.96 -3.45 -12.45
CA VAL A 197 13.17 -2.34 -13.01
C VAL A 197 13.69 -1.86 -14.35
N GLN A 198 14.81 -2.42 -14.85
CA GLN A 198 15.38 -2.03 -16.12
C GLN A 198 14.37 -2.24 -17.27
N GLY A 199 14.22 -1.19 -18.09
CA GLY A 199 13.27 -1.17 -19.21
C GLY A 199 11.82 -0.92 -18.80
N ILE A 200 11.52 -0.70 -17.52
CA ILE A 200 10.17 -0.36 -17.03
C ILE A 200 10.14 1.14 -16.70
N PRO A 201 9.27 1.93 -17.35
CA PRO A 201 9.08 3.34 -16.97
C PRO A 201 8.48 3.41 -15.55
N CYS A 202 9.31 3.70 -14.55
CA CYS A 202 8.86 3.68 -13.17
C CYS A 202 9.43 4.80 -12.30
N LYS A 203 8.85 4.93 -11.11
CA LYS A 203 9.41 5.60 -9.95
C LYS A 203 9.38 4.63 -8.78
N ILE A 204 10.27 4.79 -7.81
CA ILE A 204 10.37 3.92 -6.64
C ILE A 204 10.06 4.74 -5.40
N ASN A 205 9.18 4.23 -4.55
CA ASN A 205 8.86 4.81 -3.25
C ASN A 205 9.35 3.86 -2.15
N LEU A 206 10.43 4.23 -1.47
CA LEU A 206 10.92 3.49 -0.32
C LEU A 206 10.12 3.93 0.91
N ILE A 207 9.49 2.98 1.58
CA ILE A 207 8.56 3.22 2.68
C ILE A 207 9.16 2.63 3.95
N SER A 208 9.30 3.45 4.99
CA SER A 208 9.69 2.93 6.30
C SER A 208 8.61 2.01 6.86
N PHE A 209 9.01 0.85 7.35
CA PHE A 209 8.09 -0.06 8.03
C PHE A 209 7.66 0.55 9.37
N ASN A 210 6.36 0.50 9.67
CA ASN A 210 5.84 0.89 10.98
C ASN A 210 5.56 -0.37 11.79
N PRO A 211 6.31 -0.64 12.88
CA PRO A 211 6.06 -1.79 13.74
C PRO A 211 4.65 -1.81 14.30
N HIS A 212 4.09 -3.01 14.43
CA HIS A 212 2.81 -3.22 15.08
C HIS A 212 2.83 -4.53 15.87
N CYS A 213 1.91 -4.65 16.82
CA CYS A 213 1.80 -5.86 17.66
C CYS A 213 1.67 -7.12 16.77
N GLY A 214 2.48 -8.14 17.06
CA GLY A 214 2.52 -9.40 16.31
C GLY A 214 3.40 -9.40 15.04
N SER A 215 3.96 -8.25 14.62
CA SER A 215 4.98 -8.25 13.57
C SER A 215 6.33 -8.71 14.12
N GLN A 216 7.04 -9.52 13.34
CA GLN A 216 8.42 -9.90 13.63
C GLN A 216 9.43 -9.00 12.91
N PHE A 217 8.96 -8.15 11.98
CA PHE A 217 9.82 -7.28 11.20
C PHE A 217 10.19 -6.01 11.97
N LYS A 218 11.38 -5.48 11.66
CA LYS A 218 11.89 -4.21 12.19
C LYS A 218 12.07 -3.20 11.05
N PRO A 219 11.96 -1.89 11.33
CA PRO A 219 12.24 -0.86 10.34
C PRO A 219 13.73 -0.83 10.02
N THR A 220 14.06 -0.67 8.74
CA THR A 220 15.42 -0.33 8.32
C THR A 220 15.82 1.02 8.91
N SER A 221 17.07 1.15 9.38
CA SER A 221 17.57 2.42 9.91
C SER A 221 17.57 3.52 8.84
N GLU A 222 17.45 4.78 9.27
CA GLU A 222 17.41 5.91 8.36
C GLU A 222 18.68 6.00 7.49
N GLU A 223 19.85 5.77 8.08
CA GLU A 223 21.13 5.80 7.36
C GLU A 223 21.18 4.76 6.24
N LYS A 224 20.70 3.54 6.54
CA LYS A 224 20.69 2.45 5.57
C LYS A 224 19.64 2.67 4.49
N MET A 225 18.50 3.28 4.83
CA MET A 225 17.48 3.67 3.84
C MET A 225 17.99 4.77 2.90
N ILE A 226 18.72 5.77 3.42
CA ILE A 226 19.39 6.80 2.62
C ILE A 226 20.46 6.17 1.72
N GLN A 227 21.27 5.25 2.23
CA GLN A 227 22.27 4.53 1.45
C GLN A 227 21.62 3.75 0.29
N PHE A 228 20.56 2.99 0.58
CA PHE A 228 19.81 2.23 -0.43
C PHE A 228 19.26 3.16 -1.51
N ARG A 229 18.65 4.29 -1.12
CA ARG A 229 18.15 5.32 -2.03
C ARG A 229 19.27 5.92 -2.89
N ASN A 230 20.43 6.21 -2.32
CA ASN A 230 21.55 6.80 -3.06
C ASN A 230 22.04 5.84 -4.15
N ILE A 231 22.18 4.55 -3.86
CA ILE A 231 22.56 3.52 -4.85
C ILE A 231 21.58 3.51 -6.03
N LEU A 232 20.27 3.51 -5.76
CA LEU A 232 19.25 3.54 -6.80
C LEU A 232 19.30 4.85 -7.61
N ALA A 233 19.48 5.99 -6.94
CA ALA A 233 19.53 7.31 -7.58
C ALA A 233 20.78 7.47 -8.46
N GLU A 234 21.93 6.97 -8.02
CA GLU A 234 23.18 6.93 -8.79
C GLU A 234 23.04 6.10 -10.06
N ALA A 235 22.21 5.05 -10.03
CA ALA A 235 21.85 4.26 -11.20
C ALA A 235 20.78 4.93 -12.10
N GLY A 236 20.37 6.17 -11.80
CA GLY A 236 19.41 6.94 -12.59
C GLY A 236 17.94 6.68 -12.28
N CYS A 237 17.63 5.93 -11.22
CA CYS A 237 16.23 5.71 -10.81
C CYS A 237 15.65 6.97 -10.15
N VAL A 238 14.36 7.22 -10.38
CA VAL A 238 13.62 8.24 -9.63
C VAL A 238 13.10 7.63 -8.34
N VAL A 239 13.68 8.05 -7.21
CA VAL A 239 13.40 7.46 -5.89
C VAL A 239 12.87 8.51 -4.93
N PHE A 240 11.80 8.17 -4.23
CA PHE A 240 11.25 8.92 -3.11
C PHE A 240 11.48 8.16 -1.80
N LEU A 241 11.72 8.90 -0.74
CA LEU A 241 11.74 8.37 0.63
C LEU A 241 10.48 8.81 1.34
N ARG A 242 9.77 7.85 1.94
CA ARG A 242 8.69 8.09 2.89
C ARG A 242 9.18 7.67 4.27
N PRO A 243 9.81 8.59 5.04
CA PRO A 243 10.27 8.28 6.39
C PRO A 243 9.08 7.94 7.27
N SER A 244 9.33 7.15 8.31
CA SER A 244 8.36 6.98 9.38
C SER A 244 8.12 8.35 10.01
N ARG A 245 6.86 8.71 10.24
CA ARG A 245 6.56 9.92 10.99
C ARG A 245 6.89 9.59 12.43
N GLY A 246 7.87 10.31 12.98
CA GLY A 246 8.28 10.15 14.37
C GLY A 246 7.08 10.17 15.31
N ASP A 247 7.24 9.50 16.44
CA ASP A 247 6.36 9.37 17.60
C ASP A 247 5.97 10.70 18.27
N ASP A 248 5.79 11.77 17.50
CA ASP A 248 5.34 13.06 17.99
C ASP A 248 3.81 13.04 18.14
N GLN A 249 3.43 12.50 19.30
CA GLN A 249 2.23 12.78 20.08
C GLN A 249 0.87 12.54 19.40
N MET A 250 0.16 11.53 19.91
CA MET A 250 -1.31 11.52 20.01
C MET A 250 -2.12 11.35 18.71
N ALA A 251 -1.66 10.53 17.77
CA ALA A 251 -2.51 9.99 16.69
C ALA A 251 -2.56 8.43 16.67
N ALA A 252 -2.01 7.80 17.71
CA ALA A 252 -1.97 6.35 17.88
C ALA A 252 -2.78 5.93 19.12
N CYS A 253 -4.11 6.00 19.02
CA CYS A 253 -4.99 5.31 19.96
C CYS A 253 -5.92 4.39 19.17
N GLY A 254 -5.55 3.10 19.14
CA GLY A 254 -6.29 2.08 18.43
C GLY A 254 -7.64 1.80 19.06
N GLN A 255 -8.70 1.95 18.27
CA GLN A 255 -10.01 1.38 18.53
C GLN A 255 -10.71 0.98 17.23
N LEU A 256 -10.43 -0.20 16.69
CA LEU A 256 -11.38 -0.90 15.82
C LEU A 256 -11.38 -2.42 16.08
N GLY A 257 -12.36 -2.87 16.85
CA GLY A 257 -12.78 -4.28 16.90
C GLY A 257 -12.46 -5.02 18.20
N LYS A 258 -13.45 -5.76 18.71
CA LYS A 258 -13.31 -6.60 19.90
C LYS A 258 -12.36 -7.77 19.64
N PRO A 259 -11.48 -8.14 20.60
CA PRO A 259 -10.66 -9.33 20.49
C PRO A 259 -11.54 -10.59 20.47
N GLY A 260 -11.58 -11.28 19.33
CA GLY A 260 -11.82 -12.73 19.34
C GLY A 260 -10.52 -13.43 19.71
N GLU A 261 -10.63 -14.61 20.32
CA GLU A 261 -9.53 -15.48 20.81
C GLU A 261 -8.55 -15.99 19.74
N ILE A 262 -8.45 -15.33 18.59
CA ILE A 262 -7.70 -15.80 17.43
C ILE A 262 -6.32 -15.12 17.42
N GLN A 263 -5.33 -15.82 17.97
CA GLN A 263 -3.92 -15.52 17.74
C GLN A 263 -3.61 -15.51 16.24
N ALA A 264 -2.91 -14.48 15.76
CA ALA A 264 -2.42 -14.43 14.39
C ALA A 264 -1.61 -15.71 14.07
N PRO A 265 -1.79 -16.33 12.89
CA PRO A 265 -0.87 -17.37 12.46
C PRO A 265 0.51 -16.74 12.34
N VAL A 266 1.41 -17.11 13.24
CA VAL A 266 2.82 -16.73 13.19
C VAL A 266 3.33 -17.13 11.81
N LEU A 267 3.66 -16.14 10.96
CA LEU A 267 4.32 -16.41 9.68
C LEU A 267 5.60 -17.19 10.01
N LYS A 268 5.66 -18.46 9.62
CA LYS A 268 6.84 -19.29 9.87
C LYS A 268 8.02 -18.66 9.16
N VAL A 269 8.98 -18.17 9.93
CA VAL A 269 10.23 -17.60 9.42
C VAL A 269 11.02 -18.71 8.73
N PRO A 270 11.35 -18.58 7.43
CA PRO A 270 12.26 -19.51 6.76
C PRO A 270 13.60 -19.54 7.51
N ALA A 271 14.21 -20.72 7.66
CA ALA A 271 15.40 -20.91 8.50
C ALA A 271 16.53 -19.90 8.24
N LYS A 272 16.73 -19.52 6.97
CA LYS A 272 17.74 -18.53 6.54
C LYS A 272 17.50 -17.09 7.03
N PHE A 273 16.27 -16.73 7.38
CA PHE A 273 15.93 -15.39 7.88
C PHE A 273 15.81 -15.32 9.40
N ARG A 274 15.96 -16.45 10.11
CA ARG A 274 15.90 -16.48 11.58
C ARG A 274 17.03 -15.66 12.19
N THR A 275 18.25 -15.80 11.67
CA THR A 275 19.40 -15.02 12.13
C THR A 275 19.20 -13.51 11.93
N ALA A 276 18.53 -13.09 10.85
CA ALA A 276 18.23 -11.68 10.61
C ALA A 276 17.20 -11.11 11.62
N LEU A 277 16.33 -11.96 12.17
CA LEU A 277 15.36 -11.59 13.20
C LEU A 277 15.92 -11.76 14.63
N GLU A 278 16.88 -12.66 14.83
CA GLU A 278 17.49 -13.01 16.12
C GLU A 278 18.74 -12.19 16.47
N ALA A 279 19.50 -11.67 15.49
CA ALA A 279 20.76 -10.93 15.69
C ALA A 279 20.60 -9.51 16.29
N SER A 280 19.54 -9.25 17.04
CA SER A 280 19.25 -7.94 17.64
C SER A 280 18.45 -8.08 18.94
N VAL A 281 18.74 -9.13 19.72
CA VAL A 281 18.44 -9.24 21.15
C VAL A 281 19.69 -8.83 21.93
#